data_AF-A0A0D8XKJ5-F1
#
_entry.id   AF-A0A0D8XKJ5-F1
#
_cell.length_a   1.000
_cell.length_b   1.000
_cell.length_c   1.000
_cell.angle_alpha   90.00
_cell.angle_beta   90.00
_cell.angle_gamma   90.00
#
_symmetry.space_group_name_H-M   'P 1'
#
loop_
_entity.id
_entity.type
_entity.pdbx_description
1 polymer ?
#
loop_
_entity_poly.entity_id
_entity_poly.type
_entity_poly.pdbx_seq_one_letter_code
_entity_poly.pdbx_strand_id
1 'polypeptide(L)'
;MQTKCFRLFSENPQYKQIWPQFRAIPDSSLTNADQLRKHATVYMCALKNINNSILDENELALQMSLIAMAHIKWNVHRSHIMNMLHPVLDTVKEYNDGEMDANTEAAWTTFYDIIANVIEIFRDKQLE
;
A
#
# COMPACT_ATOMS: atom_id res chain seq x y z
N MET A 1 9.33 -5.89 -8.69
CA MET A 1 8.20 -5.82 -7.71
C MET A 1 8.65 -5.91 -6.25
N GLN A 2 9.43 -6.93 -5.83
CA GLN A 2 10.08 -6.95 -4.49
C GLN A 2 10.89 -5.67 -4.18
N THR A 3 11.49 -5.08 -5.20
CA THR A 3 12.32 -3.87 -5.14
C THR A 3 11.62 -2.62 -4.60
N LYS A 4 10.28 -2.54 -4.57
CA LYS A 4 9.56 -1.28 -4.27
C LYS A 4 8.98 -1.24 -2.85
N CYS A 5 8.47 -2.36 -2.33
CA CYS A 5 8.33 -2.51 -0.88
C CYS A 5 9.70 -2.38 -0.21
N PHE A 6 10.78 -2.84 -0.85
CA PHE A 6 12.14 -2.57 -0.40
C PHE A 6 12.44 -1.06 -0.37
N ARG A 7 12.14 -0.28 -1.43
CA ARG A 7 12.31 1.19 -1.41
C ARG A 7 11.57 1.84 -0.24
N LEU A 8 10.32 1.45 0.01
CA LEU A 8 9.55 1.94 1.16
C LEU A 8 10.28 1.68 2.49
N PHE A 9 10.76 0.45 2.71
CA PHE A 9 11.50 0.11 3.94
C PHE A 9 12.91 0.70 4.00
N SER A 10 13.57 0.97 2.88
CA SER A 10 14.87 1.65 2.87
C SER A 10 14.75 3.14 3.15
N GLU A 11 13.69 3.78 2.65
CA GLU A 11 13.39 5.19 2.88
C GLU A 11 12.75 5.41 4.27
N ASN A 12 12.05 4.39 4.80
CA ASN A 12 11.41 4.41 6.11
C ASN A 12 11.74 3.14 6.92
N PRO A 13 12.99 2.97 7.41
CA PRO A 13 13.40 1.78 8.17
C PRO A 13 12.54 1.51 9.41
N GLN A 14 12.00 2.57 10.01
CA GLN A 14 11.08 2.49 11.15
C GLN A 14 9.82 1.67 10.87
N TYR A 15 9.39 1.54 9.60
CA TYR A 15 8.21 0.76 9.23
C TYR A 15 8.38 -0.74 9.46
N LYS A 16 9.60 -1.25 9.60
CA LYS A 16 9.84 -2.63 10.01
C LYS A 16 9.27 -2.95 11.39
N GLN A 17 9.03 -1.93 12.23
CA GLN A 17 8.45 -2.11 13.56
C GLN A 17 6.94 -2.36 13.53
N ILE A 18 6.25 -1.94 12.46
CA ILE A 18 4.80 -2.14 12.27
C ILE A 18 4.46 -3.63 12.26
N TRP A 19 5.30 -4.43 11.60
CA TRP A 19 5.07 -5.85 11.37
C TRP A 19 6.18 -6.71 12.00
N PRO A 20 5.87 -7.52 13.03
CA PRO A 20 6.87 -8.30 13.77
C PRO A 20 7.80 -9.15 12.89
N GLN A 21 7.29 -9.70 11.79
CA GLN A 21 8.04 -10.56 10.87
C GLN A 21 9.22 -9.86 10.17
N PHE A 22 9.25 -8.53 10.14
CA PHE A 22 10.36 -7.77 9.54
C PHE A 22 11.41 -7.31 10.56
N ARG A 23 11.11 -7.32 11.86
CA ARG A 23 11.98 -6.75 12.90
C ARG A 23 13.35 -7.43 12.99
N ALA A 24 13.39 -8.75 12.83
CA ALA A 24 14.60 -9.56 12.94
C ALA A 24 15.44 -9.59 11.64
N ILE A 25 14.94 -9.04 10.53
CA ILE A 25 15.59 -9.13 9.23
C ILE A 25 16.56 -7.95 9.08
N PRO A 26 17.87 -8.16 8.85
CA PRO A 26 18.79 -7.06 8.56
C PRO A 26 18.41 -6.32 7.27
N ASP A 27 18.64 -5.01 7.20
CA ASP A 27 18.27 -4.20 6.03
C ASP A 27 18.96 -4.69 4.74
N SER A 28 20.23 -5.10 4.87
CA SER A 28 21.02 -5.70 3.78
C SER A 28 20.43 -7.00 3.23
N SER A 29 19.59 -7.68 4.00
CA SER A 29 18.96 -8.96 3.65
C SER A 29 17.48 -8.81 3.26
N LEU A 30 16.92 -7.61 3.37
CA LEU A 30 15.48 -7.38 3.22
C LEU A 30 14.99 -7.61 1.79
N THR A 31 15.78 -7.23 0.78
CA THR A 31 15.49 -7.47 -0.65
C THR A 31 15.21 -8.93 -0.98
N ASN A 32 15.92 -9.85 -0.30
CA ASN A 32 15.83 -11.29 -0.54
C ASN A 32 14.91 -12.00 0.46
N ALA A 33 14.31 -11.27 1.40
CA ALA A 33 13.46 -11.85 2.41
C ALA A 33 12.14 -12.38 1.82
N ASP A 34 11.80 -13.62 2.16
CA ASP A 34 10.52 -14.23 1.79
C ASP A 34 9.32 -13.44 2.34
N GLN A 35 9.48 -12.83 3.52
CA GLN A 35 8.50 -11.97 4.16
C GLN A 35 8.18 -10.75 3.28
N LEU A 36 9.20 -10.16 2.65
CA LEU A 36 9.01 -9.02 1.75
C LEU A 36 8.28 -9.46 0.48
N ARG A 37 8.64 -10.64 -0.06
CA ARG A 37 7.94 -11.23 -1.22
C ARG A 37 6.45 -11.42 -0.92
N LYS A 38 6.15 -12.04 0.21
CA LYS A 38 4.77 -12.29 0.66
C LYS A 38 4.00 -10.99 0.84
N HIS A 39 4.61 -9.98 1.46
CA HIS A 39 3.97 -8.67 1.64
C HIS A 39 3.67 -7.99 0.29
N ALA A 40 4.63 -8.00 -0.65
CA ALA A 40 4.41 -7.48 -1.99
C ALA A 40 3.29 -8.23 -2.74
N THR A 41 3.18 -9.55 -2.56
CA THR A 41 2.09 -10.35 -3.15
C THR A 41 0.73 -9.96 -2.57
N VAL A 42 0.61 -9.82 -1.24
CA VAL A 42 -0.64 -9.41 -0.58
C VAL A 42 -1.05 -8.02 -1.04
N TYR A 43 -0.10 -7.08 -1.10
CA TYR A 43 -0.32 -5.73 -1.58
C TYR A 43 -0.88 -5.71 -3.02
N MET A 44 -0.27 -6.45 -3.95
CA MET A 44 -0.77 -6.51 -5.33
C MET A 44 -2.11 -7.22 -5.46
N CYS A 45 -2.36 -8.24 -4.64
CA CYS A 45 -3.66 -8.91 -4.59
C CYS A 45 -4.76 -7.92 -4.19
N ALA A 46 -4.50 -7.08 -3.18
CA ALA A 46 -5.45 -6.05 -2.75
C ALA A 46 -5.75 -5.04 -3.87
N LEU A 47 -4.73 -4.54 -4.57
CA LEU A 47 -4.92 -3.65 -5.71
C LEU A 47 -5.75 -4.30 -6.83
N LYS A 48 -5.44 -5.56 -7.16
CA LYS A 48 -6.17 -6.32 -8.18
C LYS A 48 -7.64 -6.49 -7.79
N ASN A 49 -7.91 -6.81 -6.51
CA ASN A 49 -9.27 -6.99 -6.03
C ASN A 49 -10.08 -5.70 -6.12
N ILE A 50 -9.50 -4.55 -5.72
CA ILE A 50 -10.16 -3.24 -5.86
C ILE A 50 -10.47 -2.96 -7.34
N ASN A 51 -9.52 -3.18 -8.24
CA ASN A 51 -9.73 -2.95 -9.66
C ASN A 51 -10.84 -3.85 -10.23
N ASN A 52 -10.90 -5.11 -9.82
CA ASN A 52 -11.94 -6.04 -10.25
C ASN A 52 -13.33 -5.68 -9.70
N SER A 53 -13.40 -5.03 -8.54
CA SER A 53 -14.65 -4.63 -7.89
C SER A 53 -15.12 -3.22 -8.27
N ILE A 54 -14.36 -2.46 -9.06
CA ILE A 54 -14.62 -1.02 -9.26
C ILE A 54 -15.99 -0.69 -9.89
N LEU A 55 -16.62 -1.67 -10.55
CA LEU A 55 -17.92 -1.53 -11.20
C LEU A 55 -19.09 -2.04 -10.34
N ASP A 56 -18.82 -2.68 -9.20
CA ASP A 56 -19.82 -3.17 -8.25
C ASP A 56 -19.59 -2.50 -6.90
N GLU A 57 -20.47 -1.55 -6.56
CA GLU A 57 -20.35 -0.76 -5.33
C GLU A 57 -20.34 -1.62 -4.06
N ASN A 58 -21.10 -2.71 -4.02
CA ASN A 58 -21.17 -3.58 -2.85
C ASN A 58 -19.88 -4.37 -2.68
N GLU A 59 -19.35 -4.93 -3.77
CA GLU A 59 -18.08 -5.66 -3.74
C GLU A 59 -16.93 -4.70 -3.43
N LEU A 60 -16.93 -3.49 -3.99
CA LEU A 60 -15.94 -2.47 -3.69
C LEU A 60 -15.98 -2.08 -2.21
N ALA A 61 -17.17 -1.83 -1.65
CA ALA A 61 -17.32 -1.51 -0.24
C ALA A 61 -16.79 -2.65 0.66
N LEU A 62 -17.06 -3.90 0.30
CA LEU A 62 -16.54 -5.08 1.00
C LEU A 62 -15.00 -5.11 0.97
N GLN A 63 -14.39 -5.02 -0.22
CA GLN A 63 -12.93 -5.02 -0.36
C GLN A 63 -12.28 -3.87 0.42
N MET A 64 -12.85 -2.67 0.34
CA MET A 64 -12.37 -1.49 1.07
C MET A 64 -12.46 -1.67 2.59
N SER A 65 -13.52 -2.30 3.09
CA SER A 65 -13.67 -2.61 4.52
C SER A 65 -12.60 -3.60 5.01
N LEU A 66 -12.31 -4.65 4.24
CA LEU A 66 -11.29 -5.65 4.58
C LEU A 66 -9.90 -5.03 4.62
N ILE A 67 -9.59 -4.17 3.65
CA ILE A 67 -8.35 -3.41 3.60
C ILE A 67 -8.26 -2.49 4.82
N ALA A 68 -9.30 -1.72 5.12
CA ALA A 68 -9.31 -0.82 6.27
C ALA A 68 -9.06 -1.56 7.58
N MET A 69 -9.79 -2.65 7.82
CA MET A 69 -9.65 -3.49 9.02
C MET A 69 -8.23 -4.05 9.18
N ALA A 70 -7.62 -4.51 8.09
CA ALA A 70 -6.24 -5.01 8.11
C ALA A 70 -5.24 -3.92 8.46
N HIS A 71 -5.40 -2.71 7.91
CA HIS A 71 -4.50 -1.58 8.18
C HIS A 71 -4.67 -1.04 9.60
N ILE A 72 -5.91 -0.96 10.12
CA ILE A 72 -6.20 -0.59 11.50
C ILE A 72 -5.55 -1.58 12.48
N LYS A 73 -5.70 -2.89 12.24
CA LYS A 73 -5.09 -3.94 13.06
C LYS A 73 -3.58 -3.77 13.24
N TRP A 74 -2.88 -3.35 12.19
CA TRP A 74 -1.43 -3.13 12.22
C TRP A 74 -1.04 -1.69 12.60
N ASN A 75 -2.00 -0.87 13.03
CA ASN A 75 -1.81 0.54 13.33
C ASN A 75 -1.17 1.33 12.18
N VAL A 76 -1.61 1.06 10.96
CA VAL A 76 -1.18 1.79 9.76
C VAL A 76 -2.06 3.03 9.58
N HIS A 77 -1.44 4.19 9.44
CA HIS A 77 -2.10 5.49 9.30
C HIS A 77 -1.98 6.02 7.87
N ARG A 78 -2.78 7.06 7.55
CA ARG A 78 -2.71 7.82 6.29
C ARG A 78 -1.29 8.11 5.84
N SER A 79 -0.42 8.59 6.74
CA SER A 79 0.96 8.94 6.40
C SER A 79 1.74 7.75 5.83
N HIS A 80 1.55 6.54 6.37
CA HIS A 80 2.19 5.34 5.86
C HIS A 80 1.70 4.96 4.46
N ILE A 81 0.40 5.13 4.19
CA ILE A 81 -0.21 4.88 2.88
C ILE A 81 0.32 5.87 1.85
N MET A 82 0.35 7.15 2.19
CA MET A 82 0.85 8.19 1.28
C MET A 82 2.35 8.05 1.00
N ASN A 83 3.15 7.55 1.96
CA ASN A 83 4.56 7.26 1.71
C ASN A 83 4.80 6.12 0.70
N MET A 84 3.79 5.27 0.43
CA MET A 84 3.87 4.26 -0.62
C MET A 84 3.50 4.81 -2.01
N LEU A 85 2.87 5.99 -2.10
CA LEU A 85 2.50 6.59 -3.38
C LEU A 85 3.72 6.88 -4.25
N HIS A 86 4.77 7.49 -3.68
CA HIS A 86 5.94 7.91 -4.44
C HIS A 86 6.65 6.73 -5.14
N PRO A 87 6.99 5.61 -4.45
CA PRO A 87 7.58 4.46 -5.12
C PRO A 87 6.64 3.78 -6.15
N VAL A 88 5.32 3.96 -6.04
CA VAL A 88 4.36 3.48 -7.07
C VAL A 88 4.35 4.37 -8.29
N LEU A 89 4.31 5.68 -8.13
CA LEU A 89 4.39 6.62 -9.27
C LEU A 89 5.68 6.43 -10.06
N ASP A 90 6.82 6.28 -9.37
CA ASP A 90 8.09 5.89 -9.99
C ASP A 90 7.96 4.62 -10.82
N THR A 91 7.22 3.63 -10.32
CA THR A 91 7.03 2.35 -10.99
C THR A 91 6.16 2.51 -12.23
N VAL A 92 5.06 3.24 -12.13
CA VAL A 92 4.16 3.51 -13.26
C VAL A 92 4.92 4.23 -14.38
N LYS A 93 5.74 5.22 -14.02
CA LYS A 93 6.62 5.94 -14.95
C LYS A 93 7.67 5.02 -15.60
N GLU A 94 8.34 4.17 -14.81
CA GLU A 94 9.32 3.18 -15.32
C GLU A 94 8.68 2.21 -16.34
N TYR A 95 7.43 1.78 -16.11
CA TYR A 95 6.72 0.87 -17.02
C TYR A 95 6.14 1.56 -18.26
N ASN A 96 6.05 2.89 -18.26
CA ASN A 96 5.54 3.68 -19.37
C ASN A 96 6.68 4.43 -20.08
N ASP A 97 7.81 3.74 -20.29
CA ASP A 97 9.02 4.23 -20.98
C ASP A 97 9.60 5.53 -20.42
N GLY A 98 9.40 5.80 -19.13
CA GLY A 98 9.87 7.01 -18.47
C GLY A 98 8.92 8.20 -18.60
N GLU A 99 7.79 8.04 -19.29
CA GLU A 99 6.77 9.07 -19.46
C GLU A 99 5.61 8.85 -18.48
N MET A 100 5.04 9.93 -17.96
CA MET A 100 3.82 9.86 -17.15
C MET A 100 3.06 11.16 -17.33
N ASP A 101 1.82 11.07 -17.78
CA ASP A 101 0.97 12.25 -17.90
C ASP A 101 0.36 12.66 -16.56
N ALA A 102 -0.05 13.93 -16.49
CA ALA A 102 -0.65 14.50 -15.28
C ALA A 102 -1.95 13.80 -14.87
N ASN A 103 -2.68 13.22 -15.83
CA ASN A 103 -3.93 12.50 -15.55
C ASN A 103 -3.68 11.18 -14.82
N THR A 104 -2.66 10.44 -15.24
CA THR A 104 -2.23 9.18 -14.65
C THR A 104 -1.71 9.41 -13.24
N GLU A 105 -0.87 10.43 -13.04
CA GLU A 105 -0.38 10.82 -11.72
C GLU A 105 -1.54 11.24 -10.78
N ALA A 106 -2.47 12.05 -11.27
CA ALA A 106 -3.64 12.47 -10.52
C ALA A 106 -4.56 11.29 -10.16
N ALA A 107 -4.73 10.33 -11.07
CA ALA A 107 -5.54 9.14 -10.83
C ALA A 107 -4.94 8.27 -9.70
N TRP A 108 -3.64 7.99 -9.75
CA TRP A 108 -2.95 7.24 -8.70
C TRP A 108 -2.96 7.98 -7.36
N THR A 109 -2.72 9.29 -7.39
CA THR A 109 -2.76 10.12 -6.17
C THR A 109 -4.14 10.09 -5.52
N THR A 110 -5.19 10.28 -6.32
CA THR A 110 -6.59 10.24 -5.85
C THR A 110 -6.93 8.87 -5.27
N PHE A 111 -6.51 7.80 -5.95
CA PHE A 111 -6.75 6.43 -5.49
C PHE A 111 -6.13 6.17 -4.11
N TYR A 112 -4.87 6.56 -3.90
CA TYR A 112 -4.21 6.44 -2.61
C TYR A 112 -4.86 7.31 -1.52
N ASP A 113 -5.27 8.53 -1.88
CA ASP A 113 -5.96 9.43 -0.97
C ASP A 113 -7.29 8.83 -0.48
N ILE A 114 -8.06 8.24 -1.39
CA ILE A 114 -9.31 7.53 -1.07
C ILE A 114 -9.04 6.37 -0.10
N ILE A 115 -8.07 5.50 -0.40
CA ILE A 115 -7.74 4.37 0.50
C ILE A 115 -7.37 4.89 1.89
N ALA A 116 -6.52 5.92 1.95
CA ALA A 116 -6.09 6.49 3.21
C ALA A 116 -7.26 7.13 3.98
N ASN A 117 -8.17 7.84 3.31
CA ASN A 117 -9.37 8.41 3.92
C ASN A 117 -10.28 7.30 4.49
N VAL A 118 -10.51 6.23 3.73
CA VAL A 118 -11.35 5.11 4.17
C VAL A 118 -10.77 4.45 5.42
N ILE A 119 -9.45 4.25 5.49
CA ILE A 119 -8.80 3.69 6.68
C ILE A 119 -9.06 4.56 7.92
N GLU A 120 -8.89 5.87 7.82
CA GLU A 120 -9.12 6.78 8.97
C GLU A 120 -10.61 6.85 9.35
N ILE A 121 -11.52 6.91 8.38
CA ILE A 121 -12.98 6.88 8.65
C ILE A 121 -13.37 5.60 9.43
N PHE A 122 -12.85 4.44 9.02
CA PHE A 122 -13.12 3.19 9.71
C PHE A 122 -12.45 3.14 11.09
N ARG A 123 -11.29 3.76 11.25
CA ARG A 123 -10.59 3.86 12.54
C ARG A 123 -11.41 4.68 13.53
N ASP A 124 -11.88 5.86 13.12
CA ASP A 124 -12.66 6.76 13.97
C ASP A 124 -13.95 6.07 14.43
N LYS A 125 -14.64 5.36 13.53
CA LYS A 125 -15.84 4.57 13.85
C LYS A 125 -15.63 3.40 14.80
N GLN A 126 -14.39 2.90 14.97
CA GLN A 126 -14.10 1.87 15.99
C GLN A 126 -13.84 2.46 17.37
N LEU A 127 -13.63 3.77 17.46
CA LEU A 127 -13.36 4.48 18.71
C LEU A 127 -14.64 5.11 19.31
N GLU A 128 -15.73 5.15 18.55
CA GLU A 128 -17.10 5.48 18.99
C GLU A 128 -17.79 4.30 19.69
#